data_AF-A0A537D9H1-F1
#
_entry.id   AF-A0A537D9H1-F1
#
_cell.length_a   1.000
_cell.length_b   1.000
_cell.length_c   1.000
_cell.angle_alpha   90.00
_cell.angle_beta   90.00
_cell.angle_gamma   90.00
#
_symmetry.space_group_name_H-M   'P 1'
#
loop_
_entity.id
_entity.type
_entity.pdbx_description
1 polymer ?
#
loop_
_entity_poly.entity_id
_entity_poly.type
_entity_poly.pdbx_seq_one_letter_code
_entity_poly.pdbx_strand_id
1 'polypeptide(L)'
;MRRCSSTTTPSIRWGPTPTPQARSFPCCFTSRATAGSRSTAPRSMCRGSRASPAKAGRITCSMASSAWRRCRSCRTRCSPSSRPTTPSTASSRSRTPASAVISCSTTCASSPAVSACSPRRMRTELINEVAAQVCGFEKDYEPLRARRRLIYEGLSQGVQYVLNNGVDGDIAEFGTAIGFSAYTIARGMAIYRQAYAERIAQFGMRPKTLHLFDSFQGLPRPDDAVDLHSPYVQAGVWQEGTYKALTEEELTALCASVYDADKVLTYGGWFADTLPRIRPETRFAMLHLDCDLYKSTIEVLDHVFSGKRIADGCVVFFDDWNTNRCSPLLGQRRAWRETVEKHGVKFSDCGDYAILGHKFVVHAA
;
A
#
# COMPACT_ATOMS: atom_id res chain seq x y z
N MET A 1 0.76 -48.57 26.58
CA MET A 1 -0.15 -48.37 25.42
C MET A 1 -1.44 -47.71 25.88
N ARG A 2 -1.62 -46.40 25.63
CA ARG A 2 -2.94 -45.75 25.60
C ARG A 2 -2.91 -44.71 24.48
N ARG A 3 -3.73 -44.93 23.45
CA ARG A 3 -3.99 -44.00 22.35
C ARG A 3 -4.99 -42.95 22.83
N CYS A 4 -4.71 -41.69 22.58
CA CYS A 4 -5.74 -40.65 22.45
C CYS A 4 -5.59 -40.02 21.08
N SER A 5 -6.63 -40.18 20.27
CA SER A 5 -6.78 -39.66 18.92
C SER A 5 -8.05 -38.83 18.87
N SER A 6 -7.93 -37.54 18.58
CA SER A 6 -8.84 -36.79 17.70
C SER A 6 -8.38 -35.33 17.66
N THR A 7 -7.75 -34.97 16.56
CA THR A 7 -7.45 -33.61 16.15
C THR A 7 -8.72 -32.99 15.55
N THR A 8 -9.28 -32.00 16.23
CA THR A 8 -10.35 -31.16 15.67
C THR A 8 -9.72 -29.97 14.96
N THR A 9 -9.70 -29.99 13.63
CA THR A 9 -9.28 -28.85 12.81
C THR A 9 -10.35 -27.75 12.90
N PRO A 10 -10.01 -26.49 13.25
CA PRO A 10 -10.99 -25.40 13.23
C PRO A 10 -11.34 -25.03 11.79
N SER A 11 -12.63 -25.08 11.45
CA SER A 11 -13.16 -24.59 10.17
C SER A 11 -13.21 -23.06 10.17
N ILE A 12 -12.42 -22.43 9.30
CA ILE A 12 -12.46 -20.98 9.08
C ILE A 12 -13.73 -20.64 8.28
N ARG A 13 -14.62 -19.82 8.86
CA ARG A 13 -15.72 -19.19 8.11
C ARG A 13 -15.21 -17.92 7.45
N TRP A 14 -15.17 -17.90 6.13
CA TRP A 14 -15.00 -16.69 5.34
C TRP A 14 -16.27 -15.84 5.45
N GLY A 15 -16.15 -14.62 5.98
CA GLY A 15 -17.21 -13.62 5.90
C GLY A 15 -17.42 -13.17 4.44
N PRO A 16 -18.62 -12.71 4.07
CA PRO A 16 -18.89 -12.28 2.70
C PRO A 16 -18.00 -11.09 2.32
N THR A 17 -17.38 -11.19 1.14
CA THR A 17 -16.63 -10.10 0.51
C THR A 17 -17.56 -8.91 0.27
N PRO A 18 -17.23 -7.68 0.70
CA PRO A 18 -18.09 -6.54 0.45
C PRO A 18 -18.13 -6.21 -1.06
N THR A 19 -19.31 -6.36 -1.66
CA THR A 19 -19.60 -5.91 -3.02
C THR A 19 -19.48 -4.38 -3.11
N PRO A 20 -18.82 -3.82 -4.14
CA PRO A 20 -18.77 -2.37 -4.31
C PRO A 20 -20.17 -1.86 -4.71
N GLN A 21 -20.83 -1.11 -3.83
CA GLN A 21 -22.03 -0.37 -4.20
C GLN A 21 -21.62 0.84 -5.06
N ALA A 22 -21.93 0.76 -6.35
CA ALA A 22 -21.89 1.91 -7.25
C ALA A 22 -22.92 2.95 -6.78
N ARG A 23 -22.45 4.04 -6.14
CA ARG A 23 -23.30 5.21 -5.87
C ARG A 23 -23.31 6.11 -7.10
N SER A 24 -24.42 6.10 -7.82
CA SER A 24 -24.76 7.09 -8.83
C SER A 24 -25.06 8.44 -8.16
N PHE A 25 -24.29 9.48 -8.49
CA PHE A 25 -24.63 10.87 -8.16
C PHE A 25 -25.61 11.43 -9.19
N PRO A 26 -26.80 11.94 -8.81
CA PRO A 26 -27.61 12.73 -9.72
C PRO A 26 -27.07 14.16 -9.79
N CYS A 27 -26.72 14.58 -11.01
CA CYS A 27 -26.58 15.97 -11.41
C CYS A 27 -27.95 16.68 -11.30
N CYS A 28 -28.05 17.73 -10.49
CA CYS A 28 -29.12 18.71 -10.60
C CYS A 28 -28.53 20.13 -10.63
N PHE A 29 -28.45 20.67 -11.85
CA PHE A 29 -28.51 22.11 -12.10
C PHE A 29 -29.95 22.56 -11.92
N THR A 30 -30.20 23.55 -11.05
CA THR A 30 -31.23 24.56 -11.29
C THR A 30 -30.82 25.88 -10.64
N SER A 31 -30.71 26.89 -11.49
CA SER A 31 -30.59 28.30 -11.16
C SER A 31 -31.91 28.85 -10.61
N ARG A 32 -31.84 29.69 -9.57
CA ARG A 32 -32.79 30.81 -9.41
C ARG A 32 -32.20 31.88 -8.49
N ALA A 33 -32.07 33.08 -9.05
CA ALA A 33 -31.80 34.31 -8.34
C ALA A 33 -33.13 34.95 -7.88
N THR A 34 -33.15 35.52 -6.68
CA THR A 34 -34.03 36.63 -6.28
C THR A 34 -33.36 37.46 -5.18
N ALA A 35 -33.61 38.76 -5.22
CA ALA A 35 -32.80 39.84 -4.64
C ALA A 35 -33.34 40.42 -3.31
N GLY A 36 -32.50 41.25 -2.66
CA GLY A 36 -32.84 42.26 -1.63
C GLY A 36 -32.70 41.76 -0.18
N SER A 37 -32.15 42.48 0.81
CA SER A 37 -31.87 43.92 0.95
C SER A 37 -31.08 44.24 2.26
N ARG A 38 -30.30 45.34 2.25
CA ARG A 38 -29.87 46.25 3.37
C ARG A 38 -28.86 45.72 4.42
N SER A 39 -27.59 46.16 4.39
CA SER A 39 -26.98 47.30 5.14
C SER A 39 -27.00 47.13 6.67
N THR A 40 -25.90 47.15 7.42
CA THR A 40 -24.97 48.29 7.58
C THR A 40 -23.63 47.86 8.19
N ALA A 41 -22.53 48.42 7.69
CA ALA A 41 -21.25 48.56 8.39
C ALA A 41 -21.03 50.04 8.76
N PRO A 42 -20.15 50.37 9.72
CA PRO A 42 -19.45 51.65 9.72
C PRO A 42 -18.02 51.51 9.19
N ARG A 43 -17.69 52.44 8.29
CA ARG A 43 -16.36 52.76 7.72
C ARG A 43 -15.49 53.45 8.79
N SER A 44 -14.16 53.47 8.65
CA SER A 44 -13.40 54.49 7.88
C SER A 44 -11.90 54.33 8.26
N MET A 45 -10.85 54.75 7.53
CA MET A 45 -10.72 55.63 6.36
C MET A 45 -9.26 55.62 5.83
N CYS A 46 -9.10 56.06 4.56
CA CYS A 46 -7.95 56.76 3.94
C CYS A 46 -6.69 55.95 3.56
N ARG A 47 -6.01 56.14 2.41
CA ARG A 47 -6.10 56.98 1.19
C ARG A 47 -5.18 56.29 0.14
N GLY A 48 -5.56 56.13 -1.14
CA GLY A 48 -5.22 57.03 -2.28
C GLY A 48 -3.73 56.93 -2.69
N SER A 49 -3.29 56.66 -3.93
CA SER A 49 -3.83 57.09 -5.23
C SER A 49 -3.01 56.59 -6.45
N ARG A 50 -3.72 56.27 -7.56
CA ARG A 50 -3.47 56.55 -9.02
C ARG A 50 -2.24 55.89 -9.72
N ALA A 51 -2.23 55.51 -11.02
CA ALA A 51 -3.15 55.54 -12.17
C ALA A 51 -2.64 54.59 -13.31
N SER A 52 -3.54 54.19 -14.23
CA SER A 52 -3.43 53.30 -15.42
C SER A 52 -2.77 53.98 -16.67
N PRO A 53 -2.89 53.52 -17.97
CA PRO A 53 -3.52 52.32 -18.59
C PRO A 53 -2.83 51.67 -19.85
N ALA A 54 -3.43 50.55 -20.32
CA ALA A 54 -3.62 50.07 -21.70
C ALA A 54 -2.44 49.61 -22.60
N LYS A 55 -2.54 48.39 -23.17
CA LYS A 55 -3.09 48.16 -24.53
C LYS A 55 -3.22 46.67 -24.88
N ALA A 56 -4.35 46.36 -25.50
CA ALA A 56 -4.65 45.11 -26.19
C ALA A 56 -3.98 45.07 -27.58
N GLY A 57 -3.63 43.86 -28.03
CA GLY A 57 -3.23 43.56 -29.40
C GLY A 57 -3.83 42.22 -29.82
N ARG A 58 -4.92 42.30 -30.59
CA ARG A 58 -5.65 41.20 -31.22
C ARG A 58 -5.09 41.06 -32.65
N ILE A 59 -4.79 39.85 -33.11
CA ILE A 59 -4.79 39.56 -34.55
C ILE A 59 -5.75 38.40 -34.80
N THR A 60 -6.72 38.70 -35.65
CA THR A 60 -7.74 37.86 -36.25
C THR A 60 -7.46 37.75 -37.75
N CYS A 61 -7.63 36.57 -38.35
CA CYS A 61 -8.50 36.30 -39.51
C CYS A 61 -8.31 34.82 -39.93
N SER A 62 -9.34 33.96 -39.98
CA SER A 62 -10.48 33.87 -40.95
C SER A 62 -9.99 33.48 -42.35
N MET A 63 -10.58 32.59 -43.16
CA MET A 63 -11.87 31.84 -43.23
C MET A 63 -11.62 30.73 -44.30
N ALA A 64 -12.36 29.62 -44.41
CA ALA A 64 -13.61 29.51 -45.19
C ALA A 64 -13.99 28.00 -45.26
N SER A 65 -15.14 27.58 -44.69
CA SER A 65 -16.40 27.16 -45.36
C SER A 65 -16.30 25.90 -46.25
N SER A 66 -16.99 24.81 -45.88
CA SER A 66 -18.27 24.32 -46.46
C SER A 66 -18.10 22.77 -46.62
N ALA A 67 -19.05 21.85 -46.59
CA ALA A 67 -20.49 21.82 -46.66
C ALA A 67 -21.01 20.47 -46.11
N TRP A 68 -22.29 20.41 -45.74
CA TRP A 68 -23.06 19.17 -45.58
C TRP A 68 -23.19 18.40 -46.90
N ARG A 69 -23.05 17.07 -46.88
CA ARG A 69 -23.84 16.14 -47.73
C ARG A 69 -24.08 14.80 -47.04
N ARG A 70 -25.36 14.43 -46.93
CA ARG A 70 -25.83 13.03 -46.88
C ARG A 70 -25.85 12.46 -48.31
N CYS A 71 -25.53 11.18 -48.47
CA CYS A 71 -26.11 10.27 -49.48
C CYS A 71 -25.85 8.83 -48.99
N ARG A 72 -26.81 8.11 -48.41
CA ARG A 72 -27.82 7.22 -49.03
C ARG A 72 -27.26 6.17 -49.99
N SER A 73 -26.99 4.98 -49.45
CA SER A 73 -27.50 3.70 -49.97
C SER A 73 -27.74 2.79 -48.76
N CYS A 74 -29.00 2.57 -48.35
CA CYS A 74 -29.81 1.39 -48.72
C CYS A 74 -29.09 0.06 -48.42
N ARG A 75 -29.58 -0.89 -47.62
CA ARG A 75 -30.87 -1.11 -46.92
C ARG A 75 -30.61 -2.05 -45.74
N THR A 76 -31.39 -1.86 -44.69
CA THR A 76 -31.64 -2.78 -43.59
C THR A 76 -32.18 -4.14 -44.04
N ARG A 77 -31.88 -5.18 -43.27
CA ARG A 77 -32.93 -5.95 -42.58
C ARG A 77 -32.37 -6.65 -41.33
N CYS A 78 -32.99 -6.33 -40.20
CA CYS A 78 -32.89 -7.09 -38.96
C CYS A 78 -33.99 -8.15 -38.89
N SER A 79 -33.66 -9.23 -38.15
CA SER A 79 -34.53 -10.04 -37.26
C SER A 79 -35.45 -11.10 -37.89
N PRO A 80 -35.98 -12.09 -37.14
CA PRO A 80 -35.70 -12.52 -35.75
C PRO A 80 -35.57 -14.07 -35.54
N SER A 81 -35.31 -14.46 -34.29
CA SER A 81 -35.84 -15.64 -33.57
C SER A 81 -35.59 -17.07 -34.07
N SER A 82 -34.94 -17.89 -33.22
CA SER A 82 -35.61 -19.03 -32.54
C SER A 82 -34.61 -19.88 -31.71
N ARG A 83 -34.78 -19.86 -30.39
CA ARG A 83 -34.67 -21.06 -29.52
C ARG A 83 -36.13 -21.51 -29.25
N PRO A 84 -36.45 -22.71 -28.72
CA PRO A 84 -35.59 -23.74 -28.08
C PRO A 84 -35.90 -25.18 -28.58
N THR A 85 -35.16 -26.19 -28.08
CA THR A 85 -35.68 -27.43 -27.43
C THR A 85 -34.59 -28.51 -27.30
N THR A 86 -34.38 -29.01 -26.08
CA THR A 86 -34.03 -30.41 -25.76
C THR A 86 -35.34 -31.11 -25.32
N PRO A 87 -35.54 -32.44 -25.47
CA PRO A 87 -34.94 -33.43 -24.54
C PRO A 87 -34.79 -34.89 -25.05
N SER A 88 -34.33 -35.76 -24.12
CA SER A 88 -34.47 -37.24 -24.04
C SER A 88 -33.41 -38.07 -24.80
N THR A 89 -32.48 -38.79 -24.14
CA THR A 89 -32.51 -40.01 -23.29
C THR A 89 -32.70 -41.33 -24.03
N ALA A 90 -31.89 -42.32 -23.61
CA ALA A 90 -31.99 -43.77 -23.85
C ALA A 90 -31.53 -44.23 -25.26
N SER A 91 -30.93 -45.39 -25.49
CA SER A 91 -30.50 -46.53 -24.66
C SER A 91 -29.79 -47.53 -25.59
N SER A 92 -28.86 -48.30 -25.01
CA SER A 92 -28.54 -49.71 -25.31
C SER A 92 -27.96 -50.15 -26.68
N ARG A 93 -26.74 -50.67 -26.53
CA ARG A 93 -26.29 -52.04 -26.90
C ARG A 93 -25.99 -52.38 -28.37
N SER A 94 -24.68 -52.58 -28.55
CA SER A 94 -24.02 -53.76 -29.13
C SER A 94 -24.52 -54.29 -30.47
N ARG A 95 -23.71 -54.02 -31.49
CA ARG A 95 -23.42 -55.00 -32.54
C ARG A 95 -22.07 -54.67 -33.14
N THR A 96 -21.07 -55.51 -32.87
CA THR A 96 -19.86 -55.62 -33.69
C THR A 96 -20.24 -56.27 -35.01
N PRO A 97 -20.04 -55.63 -36.17
CA PRO A 97 -20.00 -56.32 -37.44
C PRO A 97 -18.55 -56.64 -37.81
N ALA A 98 -18.41 -57.82 -38.37
CA ALA A 98 -17.18 -58.42 -38.85
C ALA A 98 -16.43 -57.55 -39.86
N SER A 99 -15.13 -57.81 -39.93
CA SER A 99 -14.16 -57.33 -40.90
C SER A 99 -14.68 -57.41 -42.34
N ALA A 100 -15.16 -56.29 -42.86
CA ALA A 100 -15.30 -56.09 -44.30
C ALA A 100 -14.02 -55.41 -44.78
N VAL A 101 -13.21 -56.16 -45.52
CA VAL A 101 -12.06 -55.63 -46.26
C VAL A 101 -12.61 -54.69 -47.33
N ILE A 102 -12.54 -53.38 -47.08
CA ILE A 102 -12.85 -52.37 -48.06
C ILE A 102 -11.60 -52.18 -48.91
N SER A 103 -11.61 -52.74 -50.13
CA SER A 103 -10.65 -52.38 -51.17
C SER A 103 -10.89 -50.93 -51.57
N CYS A 104 -10.01 -50.03 -51.14
CA CYS A 104 -10.07 -48.63 -51.52
C CYS A 104 -9.54 -48.49 -52.95
N SER A 105 -10.45 -48.52 -53.93
CA SER A 105 -10.16 -48.12 -55.30
C SER A 105 -9.97 -46.60 -55.34
N THR A 106 -8.78 -46.19 -55.72
CA THR A 106 -8.36 -44.81 -55.90
C THR A 106 -9.20 -44.12 -56.98
N THR A 107 -10.12 -43.26 -56.58
CA THR A 107 -10.62 -42.18 -57.45
C THR A 107 -10.64 -40.90 -56.65
N CYS A 108 -9.68 -40.03 -57.01
CA CYS A 108 -9.49 -38.69 -56.49
C CYS A 108 -10.76 -37.84 -56.70
N ALA A 109 -11.51 -37.58 -55.63
CA ALA A 109 -12.35 -36.41 -55.52
C ALA A 109 -11.59 -35.38 -54.67
N SER A 110 -11.24 -34.27 -55.29
CA SER A 110 -10.49 -33.16 -54.74
C SER A 110 -11.22 -32.54 -53.55
N SER A 111 -10.84 -32.95 -52.34
CA SER A 111 -11.07 -32.15 -51.13
C SER A 111 -10.33 -30.82 -51.28
N PRO A 112 -10.95 -29.66 -50.97
CA PRO A 112 -10.19 -28.42 -50.90
C PRO A 112 -9.13 -28.61 -49.82
N ALA A 113 -7.88 -28.45 -50.22
CA ALA A 113 -6.73 -28.57 -49.34
C ALA A 113 -7.00 -27.77 -48.07
N VAL A 114 -6.92 -28.42 -46.91
CA VAL A 114 -6.80 -27.73 -45.64
C VAL A 114 -5.56 -26.87 -45.80
N SER A 115 -5.75 -25.57 -46.02
CA SER A 115 -4.67 -24.61 -46.20
C SER A 115 -3.74 -24.81 -45.01
N ALA A 116 -2.56 -25.38 -45.25
CA ALA A 116 -1.51 -25.46 -44.26
C ALA A 116 -1.35 -24.06 -43.70
N CYS A 117 -1.73 -23.85 -42.44
CA CYS A 117 -1.67 -22.55 -41.82
C CYS A 117 -0.20 -22.14 -41.87
N SER A 118 0.16 -21.22 -42.77
CA SER A 118 1.52 -20.71 -42.88
C SER A 118 1.99 -20.36 -41.47
N PRO A 119 3.19 -20.79 -41.04
CA PRO A 119 3.69 -20.43 -39.72
C PRO A 119 3.57 -18.92 -39.59
N ARG A 120 2.86 -18.45 -38.56
CA ARG A 120 2.65 -17.01 -38.34
C ARG A 120 4.03 -16.36 -38.30
N ARG A 121 4.33 -15.54 -39.29
CA ARG A 121 5.60 -14.81 -39.35
C ARG A 121 5.70 -13.93 -38.10
N MET A 122 6.75 -14.15 -37.32
CA MET A 122 6.98 -13.40 -36.09
C MET A 122 7.20 -11.92 -36.44
N ARG A 123 6.54 -11.00 -35.73
CA ARG A 123 6.64 -9.56 -35.94
C ARG A 123 7.87 -9.01 -35.20
N THR A 124 9.05 -9.27 -35.74
CA THR A 124 10.33 -8.95 -35.11
C THR A 124 10.48 -7.47 -34.79
N GLU A 125 9.93 -6.58 -35.63
CA GLU A 125 9.96 -5.14 -35.43
C GLU A 125 9.20 -4.73 -34.16
N LEU A 126 7.96 -5.24 -33.99
CA LEU A 126 7.16 -4.98 -32.80
C LEU A 126 7.81 -5.54 -31.53
N ILE A 127 8.45 -6.72 -31.63
CA ILE A 127 9.19 -7.32 -30.51
C ILE A 127 10.33 -6.40 -30.09
N ASN A 128 11.10 -5.89 -31.06
CA ASN A 128 12.21 -4.98 -30.79
C ASN A 128 11.74 -3.63 -30.23
N GLU A 129 10.61 -3.10 -30.71
CA GLU A 129 10.00 -1.88 -30.17
C GLU A 129 9.60 -2.04 -28.70
N VAL A 130 8.91 -3.13 -28.36
CA VAL A 130 8.52 -3.42 -26.97
C VAL A 130 9.76 -3.62 -26.09
N ALA A 131 10.76 -4.36 -26.56
CA ALA A 131 12.01 -4.55 -25.82
C ALA A 131 12.73 -3.22 -25.58
N ALA A 132 12.83 -2.35 -26.60
CA ALA A 132 13.46 -1.05 -26.47
C ALA A 132 12.71 -0.13 -25.50
N GLN A 133 11.36 -0.20 -25.46
CA GLN A 133 10.56 0.54 -24.49
C GLN A 133 10.85 0.08 -23.05
N VAL A 134 10.86 -1.24 -22.80
CA VAL A 134 11.10 -1.79 -21.45
C VAL A 134 12.53 -1.53 -21.00
N CYS A 135 13.53 -1.83 -21.84
CA CYS A 135 14.93 -1.54 -21.55
C CYS A 135 15.22 -0.03 -21.41
N GLY A 136 14.32 0.82 -21.92
CA GLY A 136 14.36 2.26 -21.67
C GLY A 136 14.22 2.62 -20.19
N PHE A 137 13.39 1.89 -19.42
CA PHE A 137 13.20 2.12 -17.99
C PHE A 137 14.37 1.62 -17.13
N GLU A 138 15.15 0.66 -17.62
CA GLU A 138 16.27 0.07 -16.88
C GLU A 138 17.43 1.06 -16.68
N LYS A 139 17.59 2.02 -17.58
CA LYS A 139 18.74 2.95 -17.58
C LYS A 139 18.87 3.75 -16.28
N ASP A 140 17.75 4.04 -15.62
CA ASP A 140 17.69 4.80 -14.37
C ASP A 140 17.18 3.95 -13.17
N TYR A 141 16.94 2.65 -13.37
CA TYR A 141 16.39 1.76 -12.34
C TYR A 141 17.50 1.02 -11.61
N GLU A 142 17.88 1.54 -10.44
CA GLU A 142 18.71 0.81 -9.49
C GLU A 142 17.78 0.17 -8.43
N PRO A 143 17.62 -1.17 -8.41
CA PRO A 143 16.57 -1.81 -7.61
C PRO A 143 16.63 -1.52 -6.11
N LEU A 144 17.82 -1.43 -5.52
CA LEU A 144 17.97 -1.19 -4.09
C LEU A 144 17.64 0.26 -3.73
N ARG A 145 18.09 1.23 -4.52
CA ARG A 145 17.71 2.64 -4.37
C ARG A 145 16.23 2.86 -4.64
N ALA A 146 15.65 2.18 -5.63
CA ALA A 146 14.21 2.24 -5.87
C ALA A 146 13.41 1.75 -4.66
N ARG A 147 13.81 0.62 -4.06
CA ARG A 147 13.21 0.13 -2.81
C ARG A 147 13.39 1.11 -1.65
N ARG A 148 14.61 1.59 -1.41
CA ARG A 148 14.90 2.56 -0.34
C ARG A 148 14.16 3.87 -0.52
N ARG A 149 13.93 4.30 -1.76
CA ARG A 149 13.18 5.52 -2.06
C ARG A 149 11.73 5.41 -1.60
N LEU A 150 11.07 4.27 -1.81
CA LEU A 150 9.69 4.06 -1.33
C LEU A 150 9.61 4.14 0.20
N ILE A 151 10.54 3.49 0.91
CA ILE A 151 10.63 3.56 2.38
C ILE A 151 10.85 5.00 2.82
N TYR A 152 11.81 5.70 2.20
CA TYR A 152 12.08 7.11 2.48
C TYR A 152 10.84 7.99 2.33
N GLU A 153 10.15 7.88 1.18
CA GLU A 153 8.94 8.66 0.90
C GLU A 153 7.80 8.31 1.87
N GLY A 154 7.59 7.02 2.14
CA GLY A 154 6.55 6.52 3.03
C GLY A 154 6.71 7.01 4.48
N LEU A 155 7.90 6.86 5.06
CA LEU A 155 8.19 7.29 6.43
C LEU A 155 8.20 8.82 6.55
N SER A 156 8.77 9.52 5.57
CA SER A 156 8.74 11.00 5.54
C SER A 156 7.31 11.54 5.48
N GLN A 157 6.43 10.90 4.71
CA GLN A 157 5.01 11.24 4.68
C GLN A 157 4.30 10.88 5.99
N GLY A 158 4.69 9.79 6.66
CA GLY A 158 4.19 9.43 8.00
C GLY A 158 4.47 10.53 9.03
N VAL A 159 5.70 11.02 9.05
CA VAL A 159 6.10 12.15 9.91
C VAL A 159 5.28 13.40 9.61
N GLN A 160 5.15 13.76 8.32
CA GLN A 160 4.32 14.90 7.94
C GLN A 160 2.85 14.71 8.29
N TYR A 161 2.31 13.50 8.16
CA TYR A 161 0.94 13.18 8.52
C TYR A 161 0.69 13.46 9.99
N VAL A 162 1.50 12.91 10.91
CA VAL A 162 1.26 13.08 12.34
C VAL A 162 1.46 14.52 12.81
N LEU A 163 2.38 15.25 12.20
CA LEU A 163 2.64 16.64 12.54
C LEU A 163 1.55 17.59 11.99
N ASN A 164 1.08 17.39 10.75
CA ASN A 164 0.04 18.22 10.15
C ASN A 164 -1.36 17.98 10.73
N ASN A 165 -1.65 16.74 11.15
CA ASN A 165 -2.97 16.40 11.71
C ASN A 165 -3.03 16.59 13.23
N GLY A 166 -1.95 17.08 13.86
CA GLY A 166 -1.93 17.34 15.30
C GLY A 166 -2.11 16.07 16.15
N VAL A 167 -1.71 14.91 15.64
CA VAL A 167 -1.77 13.64 16.36
C VAL A 167 -0.88 13.77 17.59
N ASP A 168 -1.44 13.62 18.79
CA ASP A 168 -0.64 13.71 20.02
C ASP A 168 0.31 12.51 20.17
N GLY A 169 1.40 12.71 20.90
CA GLY A 169 2.39 11.68 21.17
C GLY A 169 3.67 11.83 20.35
N ASP A 170 4.62 10.98 20.70
CA ASP A 170 5.97 10.92 20.16
C ASP A 170 6.05 9.90 19.00
N ILE A 171 7.23 9.74 18.43
CA ILE A 171 7.48 8.79 17.34
C ILE A 171 8.40 7.69 17.87
N ALA A 172 8.09 6.43 17.56
CA ALA A 172 8.93 5.30 17.93
C ALA A 172 9.25 4.40 16.75
N GLU A 173 10.44 3.85 16.75
CA GLU A 173 10.89 2.79 15.86
C GLU A 173 11.44 1.61 16.67
N PHE A 174 11.11 0.40 16.21
CA PHE A 174 11.52 -0.86 16.82
C PHE A 174 12.29 -1.68 15.78
N GLY A 175 13.58 -1.88 16.03
CA GLY A 175 14.54 -2.40 15.05
C GLY A 175 15.04 -1.28 14.14
N THR A 176 16.35 -1.01 14.22
CA THR A 176 16.97 0.17 13.59
C THR A 176 18.15 -0.22 12.70
N ALA A 177 18.82 -1.34 12.98
CA ALA A 177 19.89 -1.92 12.18
C ALA A 177 20.95 -0.87 11.73
N ILE A 178 21.01 -0.56 10.44
CA ILE A 178 21.96 0.40 9.85
C ILE A 178 21.53 1.88 10.05
N GLY A 179 20.41 2.13 10.71
CA GLY A 179 19.88 3.47 11.03
C GLY A 179 19.23 4.21 9.86
N PHE A 180 18.96 3.57 8.72
CA PHE A 180 18.43 4.26 7.53
C PHE A 180 17.02 4.84 7.76
N SER A 181 16.11 4.04 8.32
CA SER A 181 14.74 4.43 8.64
C SER A 181 14.70 5.40 9.83
N ALA A 182 15.47 5.13 10.90
CA ALA A 182 15.66 6.05 12.03
C ALA A 182 16.09 7.45 11.57
N TYR A 183 17.14 7.51 10.75
CA TYR A 183 17.64 8.76 10.20
C TYR A 183 16.64 9.43 9.27
N THR A 184 15.88 8.65 8.48
CA THR A 184 14.80 9.18 7.64
C THR A 184 13.73 9.86 8.48
N ILE A 185 13.28 9.22 9.56
CA ILE A 185 12.28 9.77 10.48
C ILE A 185 12.83 11.04 11.15
N ALA A 186 14.02 10.97 11.73
CA ALA A 186 14.69 12.12 12.37
C ALA A 186 14.83 13.30 11.40
N ARG A 187 15.26 13.03 10.16
CA ARG A 187 15.40 14.04 9.11
C ARG A 187 14.06 14.63 8.71
N GLY A 188 13.00 13.82 8.60
CA GLY A 188 11.64 14.30 8.36
C GLY A 188 11.14 15.24 9.46
N MET A 189 11.40 14.89 10.73
CA MET A 189 11.04 15.72 11.88
C MET A 189 11.78 17.06 11.86
N ALA A 190 13.08 17.03 11.56
CA ALA A 190 13.91 18.22 11.44
C ALA A 190 13.45 19.16 10.31
N ILE A 191 13.20 18.60 9.11
CA ILE A 191 12.72 19.36 7.95
C ILE A 191 11.38 20.03 8.28
N TYR A 192 10.45 19.30 8.90
CA TYR A 192 9.17 19.88 9.30
C TYR A 192 9.36 21.02 10.30
N ARG A 193 10.18 20.80 11.34
CA ARG A 193 10.46 21.82 12.35
C ARG A 193 11.05 23.09 11.74
N GLN A 194 11.98 22.95 10.80
CA GLN A 194 12.58 24.07 10.08
C GLN A 194 11.56 24.79 9.20
N ALA A 195 10.75 24.05 8.44
CA ALA A 195 9.78 24.62 7.50
C ALA A 195 8.61 25.34 8.20
N TYR A 196 8.26 24.93 9.42
CA TYR A 196 7.10 25.45 10.16
C TYR A 196 7.46 26.15 11.47
N ALA A 197 8.72 26.60 11.64
CA ALA A 197 9.23 27.18 12.88
C ALA A 197 8.36 28.32 13.44
N GLU A 198 7.92 29.25 12.58
CA GLU A 198 7.07 30.38 13.00
C GLU A 198 5.71 29.93 13.54
N ARG A 199 5.05 28.97 12.86
CA ARG A 199 3.79 28.41 13.36
C ARG A 199 3.97 27.64 14.65
N ILE A 200 5.04 26.84 14.73
CA ILE A 200 5.37 26.07 15.94
C ILE A 200 5.53 27.03 17.13
N ALA A 201 6.24 28.15 16.95
CA ALA A 201 6.40 29.18 17.96
C ALA A 201 5.07 29.89 18.29
N GLN A 202 4.28 30.27 17.27
CA GLN A 202 3.01 30.97 17.44
C GLN A 202 1.97 30.13 18.20
N PHE A 203 1.89 28.84 17.90
CA PHE A 203 0.89 27.93 18.50
C PHE A 203 1.45 27.11 19.68
N GLY A 204 2.70 27.34 20.07
CA GLY A 204 3.34 26.62 21.18
C GLY A 204 3.36 25.10 20.99
N MET A 205 3.52 24.63 19.74
CA MET A 205 3.54 23.20 19.46
C MET A 205 4.79 22.56 20.05
N ARG A 206 4.62 21.57 20.92
CA ARG A 206 5.77 20.85 21.49
C ARG A 206 6.49 20.06 20.39
N PRO A 207 7.83 19.98 20.42
CA PRO A 207 8.54 19.01 19.60
C PRO A 207 8.19 17.58 20.05
N LYS A 208 8.10 16.68 19.07
CA LYS A 208 7.96 15.25 19.32
C LYS A 208 9.33 14.65 19.63
N THR A 209 9.35 13.68 20.55
CA THR A 209 10.52 12.85 20.83
C THR A 209 10.59 11.70 19.83
N LEU A 210 11.79 11.30 19.43
CA LEU A 210 12.07 10.09 18.67
C LEU A 210 12.62 9.02 19.61
N HIS A 211 11.91 7.92 19.76
CA HIS A 211 12.31 6.77 20.57
C HIS A 211 12.79 5.64 19.65
N LEU A 212 14.02 5.17 19.85
CA LEU A 212 14.67 4.18 19.01
C LEU A 212 15.01 2.94 19.85
N PHE A 213 14.36 1.82 19.56
CA PHE A 213 14.56 0.57 20.29
C PHE A 213 15.31 -0.44 19.43
N ASP A 214 16.43 -0.96 19.92
CA ASP A 214 17.21 -1.98 19.24
C ASP A 214 18.02 -2.81 20.26
N SER A 215 18.27 -4.07 19.94
CA SER A 215 19.18 -4.90 20.73
C SER A 215 20.64 -4.47 20.56
N PHE A 216 20.96 -3.80 19.44
CA PHE A 216 22.31 -3.54 18.90
C PHE A 216 23.14 -4.82 18.74
N GLN A 217 22.45 -5.97 18.74
CA GLN A 217 23.00 -7.31 18.66
C GLN A 217 22.40 -8.09 17.49
N GLY A 218 21.50 -7.48 16.70
CA GLY A 218 20.75 -8.13 15.63
C GLY A 218 19.52 -8.89 16.15
N LEU A 219 18.96 -9.74 15.30
CA LEU A 219 17.78 -10.53 15.65
C LEU A 219 18.06 -11.49 16.83
N PRO A 220 17.08 -11.70 17.73
CA PRO A 220 17.18 -12.75 18.72
C PRO A 220 17.12 -14.12 18.05
N ARG A 221 17.60 -15.16 18.73
CA ARG A 221 17.41 -16.53 18.27
C ARG A 221 15.92 -16.85 18.14
N PRO A 222 15.42 -17.26 16.96
CA PRO A 222 14.03 -17.64 16.80
C PRO A 222 13.70 -18.87 17.66
N ASP A 223 12.77 -18.72 18.60
CA ASP A 223 12.33 -19.78 19.52
C ASP A 223 10.80 -19.91 19.61
N ASP A 224 10.06 -18.99 19.00
CA ASP A 224 8.61 -19.01 18.96
C ASP A 224 8.08 -19.96 17.87
N ALA A 225 6.99 -20.68 18.18
CA ALA A 225 6.42 -21.65 17.26
C ALA A 225 5.98 -21.03 15.92
N VAL A 226 5.53 -19.78 15.89
CA VAL A 226 5.17 -19.07 14.65
C VAL A 226 6.40 -18.77 13.83
N ASP A 227 7.45 -18.26 14.47
CA ASP A 227 8.70 -17.90 13.82
C ASP A 227 9.42 -19.13 13.25
N LEU A 228 9.39 -20.27 13.94
CA LEU A 228 9.97 -21.52 13.44
C LEU A 228 9.29 -22.04 12.15
N HIS A 229 8.08 -21.58 11.82
CA HIS A 229 7.39 -21.88 10.56
C HIS A 229 7.56 -20.79 9.50
N SER A 230 8.28 -19.70 9.80
CA SER A 230 8.62 -18.66 8.83
C SER A 230 9.52 -19.23 7.72
N PRO A 231 9.20 -19.01 6.43
CA PRO A 231 10.11 -19.34 5.34
C PRO A 231 11.47 -18.65 5.44
N TYR A 232 11.55 -17.44 6.03
CA TYR A 232 12.79 -16.70 6.19
C TYR A 232 13.66 -17.31 7.29
N VAL A 233 13.07 -17.75 8.40
CA VAL A 233 13.77 -18.49 9.45
C VAL A 233 14.23 -19.85 8.92
N GLN A 234 13.35 -20.62 8.27
CA GLN A 234 13.69 -21.93 7.68
C GLN A 234 14.79 -21.86 6.61
N ALA A 235 14.85 -20.77 5.85
CA ALA A 235 15.89 -20.53 4.86
C ALA A 235 17.20 -20.01 5.46
N GLY A 236 17.27 -19.78 6.77
CA GLY A 236 18.47 -19.23 7.42
C GLY A 236 18.69 -17.73 7.20
N VAL A 237 17.69 -17.01 6.66
CA VAL A 237 17.78 -15.56 6.43
C VAL A 237 17.61 -14.81 7.75
N TRP A 238 16.60 -15.18 8.54
CA TRP A 238 16.35 -14.60 9.85
C TRP A 238 16.84 -15.55 10.94
N GLN A 239 18.04 -15.31 11.43
CA GLN A 239 18.74 -16.10 12.44
C GLN A 239 19.32 -15.16 13.50
N GLU A 240 19.77 -15.75 14.61
CA GLU A 240 20.41 -14.99 15.70
C GLU A 240 21.56 -14.13 15.17
N GLY A 241 21.54 -12.84 15.50
CA GLY A 241 22.57 -11.88 15.10
C GLY A 241 22.43 -11.29 13.69
N THR A 242 21.47 -11.76 12.88
CA THR A 242 21.19 -11.13 11.58
C THR A 242 20.83 -9.65 11.78
N TYR A 243 21.27 -8.80 10.85
CA TYR A 243 21.04 -7.33 10.86
C TYR A 243 21.70 -6.56 12.00
N LYS A 244 22.61 -7.16 12.77
CA LYS A 244 23.51 -6.41 13.65
C LYS A 244 24.34 -5.43 12.82
N ALA A 245 24.27 -4.14 13.14
CA ALA A 245 25.00 -3.10 12.42
C ALA A 245 25.53 -2.02 13.37
N LEU A 246 24.84 -0.88 13.51
CA LEU A 246 25.32 0.24 14.34
C LEU A 246 25.31 -0.11 15.83
N THR A 247 26.16 0.56 16.61
CA THR A 247 26.02 0.61 18.07
C THR A 247 24.97 1.64 18.49
N GLU A 248 24.60 1.62 19.77
CA GLU A 248 23.66 2.60 20.34
C GLU A 248 24.19 4.04 20.21
N GLU A 249 25.49 4.23 20.47
CA GLU A 249 26.16 5.52 20.39
C GLU A 249 26.22 6.04 18.95
N GLU A 250 26.51 5.16 17.99
CA GLU A 250 26.55 5.50 16.56
C GLU A 250 25.17 5.92 16.05
N LEU A 251 24.12 5.17 16.39
CA LEU A 251 22.74 5.50 16.03
C LEU A 251 22.30 6.85 16.64
N THR A 252 22.64 7.06 17.92
CA THR A 252 22.34 8.31 18.63
C THR A 252 23.01 9.49 17.92
N ALA A 253 24.32 9.38 17.65
CA ALA A 253 25.08 10.43 16.98
C ALA A 253 24.56 10.70 15.56
N LEU A 254 24.20 9.64 14.82
CA LEU A 254 23.64 9.74 13.48
C LEU A 254 22.33 10.55 13.49
N CYS A 255 21.38 10.23 14.37
CA CYS A 255 20.10 10.93 14.43
C CYS A 255 20.23 12.35 15.02
N ALA A 256 21.06 12.53 16.05
CA ALA A 256 21.34 13.83 16.65
C ALA A 256 22.10 14.79 15.71
N SER A 257 22.72 14.28 14.63
CA SER A 257 23.34 15.14 13.60
C SER A 257 22.32 15.94 12.78
N VAL A 258 21.04 15.55 12.80
CA VAL A 258 19.98 16.20 12.01
C VAL A 258 18.80 16.68 12.83
N TYR A 259 18.59 16.16 14.05
CA TYR A 259 17.48 16.52 14.93
C TYR A 259 17.98 16.89 16.33
N ASP A 260 17.11 17.46 17.16
CA ASP A 260 17.47 17.93 18.49
C ASP A 260 17.94 16.75 19.36
N ALA A 261 19.17 16.81 19.87
CA ALA A 261 19.80 15.70 20.59
C ALA A 261 19.02 15.29 21.86
N ASP A 262 18.40 16.24 22.57
CA ASP A 262 17.56 15.95 23.75
C ASP A 262 16.19 15.33 23.40
N LYS A 263 15.88 15.24 22.09
CA LYS A 263 14.67 14.62 21.54
C LYS A 263 14.94 13.31 20.82
N VAL A 264 16.17 12.79 20.86
CA VAL A 264 16.52 11.46 20.36
C VAL A 264 16.83 10.58 21.57
N LEU A 265 15.98 9.60 21.84
CA LEU A 265 16.14 8.65 22.95
C LEU A 265 16.36 7.25 22.38
N THR A 266 17.49 6.64 22.69
CA THR A 266 17.78 5.25 22.37
C THR A 266 17.53 4.32 23.55
N TYR A 267 17.20 3.08 23.24
CA TYR A 267 16.94 2.03 24.22
C TYR A 267 17.65 0.75 23.80
N GLY A 268 18.91 0.60 24.25
CA GLY A 268 19.68 -0.62 24.04
C GLY A 268 19.19 -1.82 24.85
N GLY A 269 18.93 -2.91 24.14
CA GLY A 269 18.59 -4.23 24.68
C GLY A 269 17.36 -4.86 24.03
N TRP A 270 16.99 -6.05 24.50
CA TRP A 270 15.79 -6.73 24.00
C TRP A 270 14.52 -5.95 24.36
N PHE A 271 13.47 -6.10 23.56
CA PHE A 271 12.21 -5.37 23.77
C PHE A 271 11.61 -5.62 25.16
N ALA A 272 11.65 -6.86 25.65
CA ALA A 272 11.22 -7.24 27.00
C ALA A 272 11.92 -6.43 28.11
N ASP A 273 13.19 -6.05 27.89
CA ASP A 273 13.98 -5.30 28.85
C ASP A 273 13.86 -3.78 28.67
N THR A 274 13.54 -3.31 27.45
CA THR A 274 13.57 -1.89 27.07
C THR A 274 12.19 -1.23 27.13
N LEU A 275 11.13 -1.93 26.72
CA LEU A 275 9.77 -1.42 26.73
C LEU A 275 9.30 -0.98 28.14
N PRO A 276 9.62 -1.69 29.24
CA PRO A 276 9.28 -1.24 30.60
C PRO A 276 9.94 0.09 31.01
N ARG A 277 11.02 0.50 30.34
CA ARG A 277 11.73 1.77 30.62
C ARG A 277 11.00 2.99 30.03
N ILE A 278 9.99 2.78 29.18
CA ILE A 278 9.18 3.86 28.61
C ILE A 278 8.37 4.53 29.72
N ARG A 279 8.49 5.85 29.84
CA ARG A 279 7.78 6.61 30.87
C ARG A 279 6.26 6.39 30.78
N PRO A 280 5.53 6.26 31.90
CA PRO A 280 4.10 5.91 31.87
C PRO A 280 3.21 6.87 31.05
N GLU A 281 3.57 8.14 31.01
CA GLU A 281 2.87 9.21 30.30
C GLU A 281 3.14 9.23 28.79
N THR A 282 4.16 8.51 28.31
CA THR A 282 4.49 8.49 26.88
C THR A 282 3.33 7.90 26.07
N ARG A 283 2.91 8.67 25.07
CA ARG A 283 1.98 8.30 24.00
C ARG A 283 2.70 8.36 22.66
N PHE A 284 2.22 7.62 21.68
CA PHE A 284 2.81 7.56 20.34
C PHE A 284 1.82 8.01 19.27
N ALA A 285 2.29 8.93 18.44
CA ALA A 285 1.63 9.40 17.24
C ALA A 285 2.01 8.56 16.01
N MET A 286 3.22 7.99 16.01
CA MET A 286 3.70 7.13 14.94
C MET A 286 4.54 5.99 15.52
N LEU A 287 4.29 4.78 15.04
CA LEU A 287 5.13 3.60 15.30
C LEU A 287 5.67 3.08 13.98
N HIS A 288 6.94 2.70 13.95
CA HIS A 288 7.57 1.93 12.88
C HIS A 288 8.06 0.59 13.45
N LEU A 289 7.44 -0.51 13.03
CA LEU A 289 7.78 -1.88 13.45
C LEU A 289 8.59 -2.56 12.34
N ASP A 290 9.90 -2.61 12.53
CA ASP A 290 10.90 -3.22 11.64
C ASP A 290 11.64 -4.32 12.42
N CYS A 291 10.87 -5.30 12.88
CA CYS A 291 11.32 -6.29 13.86
C CYS A 291 11.48 -7.70 13.28
N ASP A 292 11.18 -7.90 11.99
CA ASP A 292 11.15 -9.16 11.23
C ASP A 292 10.23 -10.25 11.80
N LEU A 293 10.56 -10.72 13.01
CA LEU A 293 9.96 -11.84 13.71
C LEU A 293 8.56 -11.51 14.26
N TYR A 294 7.70 -12.53 14.25
CA TYR A 294 6.40 -12.50 14.90
C TYR A 294 6.53 -12.22 16.39
N LYS A 295 7.42 -12.93 17.11
CA LYS A 295 7.60 -12.77 18.56
C LYS A 295 7.98 -11.34 18.94
N SER A 296 8.95 -10.77 18.24
CA SER A 296 9.39 -9.39 18.44
C SER A 296 8.25 -8.39 18.18
N THR A 297 7.49 -8.61 17.11
CA THR A 297 6.36 -7.73 16.74
C THR A 297 5.24 -7.79 17.78
N ILE A 298 4.80 -8.99 18.19
CA ILE A 298 3.69 -9.12 19.14
C ILE A 298 4.06 -8.59 20.52
N GLU A 299 5.32 -8.72 20.95
CA GLU A 299 5.81 -8.16 22.22
C GLU A 299 5.71 -6.63 22.25
N VAL A 300 6.11 -5.96 21.17
CA VAL A 300 5.95 -4.51 21.01
C VAL A 300 4.47 -4.12 21.02
N LEU A 301 3.65 -4.77 20.18
CA LEU A 301 2.22 -4.47 20.08
C LEU A 301 1.50 -4.67 21.41
N ASP A 302 1.72 -5.80 22.08
CA ASP A 302 1.11 -6.09 23.37
C ASP A 302 1.46 -5.02 24.41
N HIS A 303 2.72 -4.57 24.45
CA HIS A 303 3.14 -3.53 25.38
C HIS A 303 2.46 -2.19 25.10
N VAL A 304 2.47 -1.72 23.85
CA VAL A 304 1.93 -0.39 23.50
C VAL A 304 0.41 -0.34 23.65
N PHE A 305 -0.31 -1.39 23.27
CA PHE A 305 -1.77 -1.43 23.39
C PHE A 305 -2.23 -1.68 24.83
N SER A 306 -1.61 -2.61 25.56
CA SER A 306 -1.95 -2.84 26.98
C SER A 306 -1.64 -1.61 27.84
N GLY A 307 -0.54 -0.91 27.53
CA GLY A 307 -0.15 0.32 28.21
C GLY A 307 -0.98 1.55 27.81
N LYS A 308 -1.96 1.41 26.91
CA LYS A 308 -2.77 2.51 26.36
C LYS A 308 -1.90 3.65 25.82
N ARG A 309 -0.81 3.29 25.14
CA ARG A 309 0.22 4.23 24.65
C ARG A 309 -0.09 4.79 23.25
N ILE A 310 -1.11 4.27 22.57
CA ILE A 310 -1.47 4.70 21.22
C ILE A 310 -2.38 5.92 21.27
N ALA A 311 -1.98 7.00 20.61
CA ALA A 311 -2.83 8.19 20.46
C ALA A 311 -3.91 7.99 19.39
N ASP A 312 -4.98 8.76 19.48
CA ASP A 312 -5.98 8.79 18.40
C ASP A 312 -5.37 9.38 17.12
N GLY A 313 -5.54 8.70 15.99
CA GLY A 313 -4.88 9.04 14.73
C GLY A 313 -3.44 8.55 14.62
N CYS A 314 -2.98 7.68 15.54
CA CYS A 314 -1.64 7.10 15.46
C CYS A 314 -1.46 6.28 14.19
N VAL A 315 -0.39 6.53 13.43
CA VAL A 315 -0.04 5.74 12.26
C VAL A 315 0.97 4.65 12.65
N VAL A 316 0.64 3.40 12.33
CA VAL A 316 1.46 2.23 12.61
C VAL A 316 1.98 1.67 11.30
N PHE A 317 3.29 1.75 11.10
CA PHE A 317 4.01 1.19 9.97
C PHE A 317 4.59 -0.18 10.34
N PHE A 318 4.47 -1.12 9.40
CA PHE A 318 4.94 -2.50 9.49
C PHE A 318 5.90 -2.74 8.32
N ASP A 319 7.22 -2.82 8.53
CA ASP A 319 8.18 -2.97 7.42
C ASP A 319 8.14 -4.35 6.77
N ASP A 320 7.82 -5.37 7.57
CA ASP A 320 7.83 -6.78 7.19
C ASP A 320 6.44 -7.35 6.89
N TRP A 321 5.44 -6.50 6.63
CA TRP A 321 4.05 -6.91 6.47
C TRP A 321 3.83 -7.97 5.38
N ASN A 322 4.47 -7.81 4.23
CA ASN A 322 4.35 -8.69 3.07
C ASN A 322 5.45 -9.76 3.01
N THR A 323 6.29 -9.87 4.05
CA THR A 323 7.20 -11.02 4.21
C THR A 323 6.41 -12.31 4.44
N ASN A 324 7.11 -13.45 4.52
CA ASN A 324 6.48 -14.73 4.85
C ASN A 324 5.30 -15.11 3.93
N ARG A 325 5.43 -14.81 2.63
CA ARG A 325 4.43 -15.07 1.58
C ARG A 325 3.11 -14.31 1.78
N CYS A 326 3.14 -13.16 2.48
CA CYS A 326 1.94 -12.44 2.90
C CYS A 326 0.96 -13.33 3.70
N SER A 327 1.46 -14.39 4.35
CA SER A 327 0.60 -15.33 5.05
C SER A 327 -0.08 -14.64 6.22
N PRO A 328 -1.41 -14.73 6.36
CA PRO A 328 -2.08 -14.22 7.55
C PRO A 328 -1.67 -14.98 8.81
N LEU A 329 -1.07 -16.17 8.69
CA LEU A 329 -0.73 -17.05 9.81
C LEU A 329 0.70 -16.88 10.33
N LEU A 330 1.49 -15.97 9.75
CA LEU A 330 2.90 -15.76 10.08
C LEU A 330 3.22 -14.27 10.22
N GLY A 331 4.35 -13.98 10.88
CA GLY A 331 4.95 -12.64 10.94
C GLY A 331 4.01 -11.54 11.44
N GLN A 332 4.24 -10.32 10.95
CA GLN A 332 3.52 -9.13 11.38
C GLN A 332 2.00 -9.19 11.10
N ARG A 333 1.58 -9.89 10.04
CA ARG A 333 0.15 -10.09 9.72
C ARG A 333 -0.58 -10.87 10.80
N ARG A 334 0.06 -11.92 11.32
CA ARG A 334 -0.49 -12.69 12.44
C ARG A 334 -0.49 -11.85 13.72
N ALA A 335 0.63 -11.19 14.03
CA ALA A 335 0.73 -10.35 15.21
C ALA A 335 -0.35 -9.27 15.24
N TRP A 336 -0.54 -8.53 14.14
CA TRP A 336 -1.58 -7.50 14.04
C TRP A 336 -2.99 -8.06 14.21
N ARG A 337 -3.33 -9.19 13.58
CA ARG A 337 -4.65 -9.80 13.75
C ARG A 337 -4.92 -10.12 15.23
N GLU A 338 -3.96 -10.74 15.90
CA GLU A 338 -4.10 -11.10 17.32
C GLU A 338 -4.19 -9.87 18.22
N THR A 339 -3.43 -8.81 17.94
CA THR A 339 -3.55 -7.53 18.63
C THR A 339 -4.93 -6.90 18.43
N VAL A 340 -5.44 -6.89 17.21
CA VAL A 340 -6.78 -6.35 16.89
C VAL A 340 -7.86 -7.11 17.66
N GLU A 341 -7.79 -8.44 17.68
CA GLU A 341 -8.75 -9.30 18.39
C GLU A 341 -8.66 -9.10 19.91
N LYS A 342 -7.44 -9.10 20.47
CA LYS A 342 -7.19 -8.97 21.91
C LYS A 342 -7.58 -7.61 22.47
N HIS A 343 -7.31 -6.54 21.73
CA HIS A 343 -7.47 -5.17 22.20
C HIS A 343 -8.68 -4.44 21.61
N GLY A 344 -9.43 -5.06 20.69
CA GLY A 344 -10.57 -4.42 20.03
C GLY A 344 -10.19 -3.19 19.20
N VAL A 345 -9.03 -3.25 18.55
CA VAL A 345 -8.44 -2.08 17.85
C VAL A 345 -9.32 -1.66 16.68
N LYS A 346 -9.70 -0.38 16.66
CA LYS A 346 -10.33 0.26 15.51
C LYS A 346 -9.26 0.89 14.64
N PHE A 347 -9.27 0.61 13.35
CA PHE A 347 -8.24 1.13 12.45
C PHE A 347 -8.74 1.33 11.03
N SER A 348 -8.04 2.17 10.28
CA SER A 348 -8.14 2.31 8.82
C SER A 348 -6.91 1.69 8.16
N ASP A 349 -7.14 0.79 7.21
CA ASP A 349 -6.11 0.32 6.28
C ASP A 349 -5.73 1.45 5.31
N CYS A 350 -4.44 1.76 5.26
CA CYS A 350 -3.89 2.84 4.45
C CYS A 350 -2.96 2.34 3.33
N GLY A 351 -2.92 1.03 3.09
CA GLY A 351 -2.16 0.41 2.02
C GLY A 351 -0.66 0.28 2.30
N ASP A 352 0.02 -0.23 1.28
CA ASP A 352 1.48 -0.41 1.31
C ASP A 352 2.21 0.95 1.24
N TYR A 353 3.31 1.08 1.99
CA TYR A 353 4.23 2.23 1.85
C TYR A 353 5.57 1.84 1.20
N ALA A 354 5.83 0.53 1.11
CA ALA A 354 6.98 -0.05 0.43
C ALA A 354 6.59 -1.43 -0.13
N ILE A 355 7.52 -2.09 -0.82
CA ILE A 355 7.26 -3.43 -1.40
C ILE A 355 6.85 -4.44 -0.30
N LEU A 356 7.56 -4.41 0.82
CA LEU A 356 7.29 -5.29 1.95
C LEU A 356 6.42 -4.62 3.03
N GLY A 357 6.42 -3.29 3.06
CA GLY A 357 5.87 -2.53 4.16
C GLY A 357 4.44 -2.03 3.95
N HIS A 358 3.67 -2.00 5.04
CA HIS A 358 2.26 -1.58 5.07
C HIS A 358 1.98 -0.66 6.25
N LYS A 359 0.90 0.12 6.20
CA LYS A 359 0.54 1.01 7.31
C LYS A 359 -0.95 1.08 7.61
N PHE A 360 -1.26 1.27 8.88
CA PHE A 360 -2.61 1.47 9.40
C PHE A 360 -2.68 2.77 10.18
N VAL A 361 -3.85 3.40 10.23
CA VAL A 361 -4.15 4.47 11.18
C VAL A 361 -5.08 3.91 12.24
N VAL A 362 -4.68 4.01 13.51
CA VAL A 362 -5.46 3.56 14.66
C VAL A 362 -6.35 4.69 15.15
N HIS A 363 -7.61 4.36 15.40
CA HIS A 363 -8.60 5.25 16.00
C HIS A 363 -8.75 4.82 17.45
N ALA A 364 -8.16 5.57 18.37
CA ALA A 364 -8.24 5.24 19.78
C ALA A 364 -9.70 5.41 20.23
N ALA A 365 -10.23 4.38 20.91
CA ALA A 365 -11.61 4.34 21.36
C ALA A 365 -11.80 5.00 22.74
#